data_AF-A0AAD9JPK2-F1
#
_entry.id   AF-A0AAD9JPK2-F1
#
_cell.length_a   1.000
_cell.length_b   1.000
_cell.length_c   1.000
_cell.angle_alpha   90.00
_cell.angle_beta   90.00
_cell.angle_gamma   90.00
#
_symmetry.space_group_name_H-M   'P 1'
#
loop_
_entity.id
_entity.type
_entity.pdbx_description
1 polymer ?
#
loop_
_entity_poly.entity_id
_entity_poly.type
_entity_poly.pdbx_seq_one_letter_code
_entity_poly.pdbx_strand_id
1 'polypeptide(L)'
;MQGEFVAVLNGVEFRTRHNDYMLKMPHRTSRQYHLTEDIPFPVVPPAVLRQRTIWRQTREMQAWFRAWRNQDHSRRDYRKYFMPVLCYLEGAWAHSGEEIEDAFKSERHHFDAPTWHEMEEKIRYNAATGIKSRVENFTFLPRKILRMDGATPAFVQCHYRIMCHPLNLFRPVYERANRLALSEINNAVNNPQTRFQLNPHDTGTWPRREDQVQYQILDKLMAEIPGNDNYPGELEDRSFGLPALKYEPRGQPGKRRLNAAYYHRLYSETEKDAMRRYYKYRGFADENVFMAMTSNQKVDEYTVKYNCTGKGHSTKCDSSTQHWSYAIPLEIIYMTPLSSWNPYRIQYNGHESSKLGKTVEAHGQDGGLSRAKAYDGANNK
;
A
#
# COMPACT_ATOMS: atom_id res chain seq x y z
N MET A 1 -7.74 6.02 8.82
CA MET A 1 -9.12 6.16 8.31
C MET A 1 -9.01 7.07 7.10
N GLN A 2 -9.11 6.52 5.90
CA GLN A 2 -8.97 7.31 4.69
C GLN A 2 -10.34 7.42 4.05
N GLY A 3 -10.73 8.68 3.80
CA GLY A 3 -12.00 8.97 3.16
C GLY A 3 -12.09 8.35 1.76
N GLU A 4 -13.21 8.59 1.11
CA GLU A 4 -13.35 8.33 -0.31
C GLU A 4 -12.35 9.16 -1.12
N PHE A 5 -11.68 8.56 -2.11
CA PHE A 5 -10.80 9.30 -3.01
C PHE A 5 -10.86 8.77 -4.44
N VAL A 6 -10.40 9.60 -5.37
CA VAL A 6 -10.22 9.26 -6.78
C VAL A 6 -8.72 9.14 -7.04
N ALA A 7 -8.31 8.08 -7.71
CA ALA A 7 -6.92 7.87 -8.09
C ALA A 7 -6.82 7.42 -9.54
N VAL A 8 -5.66 7.68 -10.15
CA VAL A 8 -5.30 7.20 -11.48
C VAL A 8 -4.10 6.26 -11.33
N LEU A 9 -4.28 4.97 -11.60
CA LEU A 9 -3.22 3.96 -11.61
C LEU A 9 -2.88 3.59 -13.05
N ASN A 10 -1.67 3.91 -13.51
CA ASN A 10 -1.22 3.62 -14.88
C ASN A 10 -2.22 4.05 -15.97
N GLY A 11 -2.79 5.25 -15.84
CA GLY A 11 -3.79 5.81 -16.76
C GLY A 11 -5.24 5.35 -16.51
N VAL A 12 -5.50 4.56 -15.47
CA VAL A 12 -6.83 4.05 -15.12
C VAL A 12 -7.39 4.83 -13.95
N GLU A 13 -8.43 5.63 -14.18
CA GLU A 13 -9.15 6.33 -13.12
C GLU A 13 -10.12 5.39 -12.40
N PHE A 14 -10.06 5.34 -11.08
CA PHE A 14 -11.05 4.67 -10.25
C PHE A 14 -11.39 5.54 -9.04
N ARG A 15 -12.61 5.35 -8.54
CA ARG A 15 -13.10 6.03 -7.35
C ARG A 15 -13.33 4.97 -6.29
N THR A 16 -12.64 5.10 -5.18
CA THR A 16 -12.83 4.20 -4.05
C THR A 16 -14.18 4.46 -3.39
N ARG A 17 -14.62 3.55 -2.53
CA ARG A 17 -15.62 3.85 -1.50
C ARG A 17 -14.93 4.49 -0.29
N HIS A 18 -15.66 4.71 0.81
CA HIS A 18 -15.01 5.04 2.09
C HIS A 18 -14.10 3.87 2.54
N ASN A 19 -12.84 4.17 2.91
CA ASN A 19 -11.82 3.16 3.19
C ASN A 19 -11.41 3.18 4.67
N ASP A 20 -12.10 2.35 5.46
CA ASP A 20 -11.63 1.98 6.78
C ASP A 20 -10.66 0.81 6.65
N TYR A 21 -9.41 1.12 6.32
CA TYR A 21 -8.42 0.09 6.09
C TYR A 21 -7.62 -0.28 7.35
N MET A 22 -7.38 -1.58 7.51
CA MET A 22 -6.58 -2.15 8.60
C MET A 22 -5.09 -2.15 8.22
N LEU A 23 -4.21 -2.10 9.22
CA LEU A 23 -2.76 -2.25 9.03
C LEU A 23 -2.40 -3.71 8.71
N LYS A 24 -2.65 -4.13 7.48
CA LYS A 24 -2.35 -5.46 6.95
C LYS A 24 -1.14 -5.41 6.02
N MET A 25 -0.32 -6.45 6.03
CA MET A 25 0.78 -6.63 5.08
C MET A 25 0.59 -7.91 4.24
N PRO A 26 1.26 -8.02 3.08
CA PRO A 26 1.29 -9.26 2.30
C PRO A 26 1.78 -10.45 3.15
N HIS A 27 1.25 -11.64 2.91
CA HIS A 27 1.63 -12.81 3.71
C HIS A 27 3.11 -13.17 3.56
N ARG A 28 3.83 -13.42 4.66
CA ARG A 28 5.29 -13.62 4.64
C ARG A 28 5.76 -14.89 3.94
N THR A 29 4.94 -15.94 3.99
CA THR A 29 5.38 -17.30 3.57
C THR A 29 4.56 -17.92 2.45
N SER A 30 3.46 -17.29 2.03
CA SER A 30 2.53 -17.86 1.04
C SER A 30 2.46 -16.98 -0.18
N ARG A 31 2.37 -17.58 -1.37
CA ARG A 31 2.17 -16.89 -2.66
C ARG A 31 0.70 -16.78 -3.06
N GLN A 32 -0.22 -17.15 -2.17
CA GLN A 32 -1.65 -17.15 -2.47
C GLN A 32 -2.15 -15.73 -2.73
N TYR A 33 -3.02 -15.59 -3.74
CA TYR A 33 -3.62 -14.33 -4.15
C TYR A 33 -4.30 -13.64 -2.97
N HIS A 34 -4.02 -12.34 -2.79
CA HIS A 34 -4.65 -11.50 -1.78
C HIS A 34 -4.54 -12.00 -0.33
N LEU A 35 -3.66 -12.97 -0.04
CA LEU A 35 -3.47 -13.41 1.33
C LEU A 35 -2.70 -12.35 2.12
N THR A 36 -3.24 -11.97 3.27
CA THR A 36 -2.69 -10.90 4.11
C THR A 36 -2.54 -11.35 5.55
N GLU A 37 -1.64 -10.71 6.28
CA GLU A 37 -1.43 -10.88 7.71
C GLU A 37 -1.45 -9.52 8.42
N ASP A 38 -1.78 -9.50 9.71
CA ASP A 38 -1.69 -8.29 10.53
C ASP A 38 -0.25 -7.84 10.72
N ILE A 39 -0.01 -6.53 10.62
CA ILE A 39 1.27 -5.97 11.02
C ILE A 39 1.40 -6.09 12.54
N PRO A 40 2.46 -6.75 13.06
CA PRO A 40 2.62 -6.90 14.49
C PRO A 40 2.80 -5.52 15.13
N PHE A 41 2.04 -5.27 16.21
CA PHE A 41 2.23 -4.05 16.99
C PHE A 41 3.65 -3.98 17.55
N PRO A 42 4.27 -2.79 17.59
CA PRO A 42 5.58 -2.64 18.17
C PRO A 42 5.54 -2.99 19.66
N VAL A 43 6.61 -3.60 20.16
CA VAL A 43 6.72 -3.98 21.57
C VAL A 43 6.86 -2.75 22.47
N VAL A 44 6.34 -2.84 23.69
CA VAL A 44 6.53 -1.78 24.70
C VAL A 44 7.99 -1.77 25.16
N PRO A 45 8.66 -0.60 25.24
CA PRO A 45 10.02 -0.52 25.76
C PRO A 45 10.12 -1.16 27.16
N PRO A 46 11.10 -2.05 27.43
CA PRO A 46 11.25 -2.69 28.74
C PRO A 46 11.41 -1.68 29.89
N ALA A 47 11.96 -0.48 29.60
CA ALA A 47 12.07 0.62 30.56
C ALA A 47 10.71 1.08 31.10
N VAL A 48 9.65 1.02 30.28
CA VAL A 48 8.27 1.32 30.69
C VAL A 48 7.75 0.19 31.56
N LEU A 49 7.81 -1.06 31.10
CA LEU A 49 7.24 -2.22 31.82
C LEU A 49 7.90 -2.48 33.18
N ARG A 50 9.17 -2.11 33.36
CA ARG A 50 9.89 -2.23 34.65
C ARG A 50 9.42 -1.26 35.72
N GLN A 51 8.60 -0.25 35.38
CA GLN A 51 8.10 0.69 36.39
C GLN A 51 7.03 0.03 37.27
N ARG A 52 7.17 0.20 38.59
CA ARG A 52 6.32 -0.45 39.61
C ARG A 52 4.86 -0.01 39.60
N THR A 53 4.58 1.22 39.17
CA THR A 53 3.21 1.78 39.20
C THR A 53 2.82 2.29 37.82
N ILE A 54 1.53 2.24 37.52
CA ILE A 54 0.98 2.68 36.24
C ILE A 54 1.32 4.15 35.98
N TRP A 55 1.23 5.01 36.99
CA TRP A 55 1.63 6.41 36.86
C TRP A 55 3.11 6.57 36.43
N ARG A 56 4.01 5.75 36.99
CA ARG A 56 5.43 5.75 36.58
C ARG A 56 5.61 5.19 35.17
N GLN A 57 4.83 4.17 34.78
CA GLN A 57 4.79 3.67 33.40
C GLN A 57 4.33 4.79 32.44
N THR A 58 3.27 5.52 32.76
CA THR A 58 2.77 6.66 31.96
C THR A 58 3.84 7.72 31.79
N ARG A 59 4.52 8.12 32.87
CA ARG A 59 5.56 9.15 32.83
C ARG A 59 6.76 8.72 31.98
N GLU A 60 7.14 7.44 32.07
CA GLU A 60 8.22 6.88 31.24
C GLU A 60 7.78 6.81 29.77
N MET A 61 6.57 6.33 29.48
CA MET A 61 6.01 6.32 28.12
C MET A 61 5.99 7.73 27.51
N GLN A 62 5.53 8.74 28.25
CA GLN A 62 5.60 10.14 27.81
C GLN A 62 7.03 10.60 27.51
N ALA A 63 8.04 10.10 28.24
CA ALA A 63 9.43 10.42 27.95
C ALA A 63 9.93 9.78 26.64
N TRP A 64 9.45 8.59 26.28
CA TRP A 64 9.68 8.00 24.96
C TRP A 64 9.02 8.79 23.83
N PHE A 65 7.78 9.25 24.02
CA PHE A 65 7.11 10.13 23.06
C PHE A 65 7.79 11.51 22.95
N ARG A 66 8.32 12.06 24.05
CA ARG A 66 9.13 13.30 24.01
C ARG A 66 10.44 13.10 23.24
N ALA A 67 11.12 11.97 23.46
CA ALA A 67 12.33 11.61 22.71
C ALA A 67 12.04 11.50 21.21
N TRP A 68 10.94 10.82 20.84
CA TRP A 68 10.48 10.74 19.46
C TRP A 68 10.11 12.12 18.88
N ARG A 69 9.32 12.93 19.59
CA ARG A 69 8.96 14.29 19.15
C ARG A 69 10.19 15.16 18.89
N ASN A 70 11.19 15.09 19.78
CA ASN A 70 12.39 15.92 19.72
C ASN A 70 13.51 15.32 18.87
N GLN A 71 13.30 14.16 18.25
CA GLN A 71 14.33 13.40 17.51
C GLN A 71 15.59 13.05 18.34
N ASP A 72 15.48 13.03 19.67
CA ASP A 72 16.59 12.74 20.57
C ASP A 72 16.60 11.25 20.95
N HIS A 73 17.53 10.51 20.35
CA HIS A 73 17.72 9.08 20.58
C HIS A 73 18.91 8.77 21.50
N SER A 74 19.53 9.79 22.11
CA SER A 74 20.72 9.61 22.96
C SER A 74 20.45 8.78 24.23
N ARG A 75 19.29 9.01 24.85
CA ARG A 75 18.88 8.32 26.10
C ARG A 75 17.80 7.26 25.88
N ARG A 76 16.91 7.50 24.92
CA ARG A 76 15.76 6.65 24.61
C ARG A 76 15.72 6.44 23.11
N ASP A 77 16.37 5.38 22.65
CA ASP A 77 16.40 5.03 21.24
C ASP A 77 15.03 4.49 20.78
N TYR A 78 14.15 5.42 20.41
CA TYR A 78 12.77 5.14 20.04
C TYR A 78 12.65 4.36 18.72
N ARG A 79 13.69 4.32 17.89
CA ARG A 79 13.65 3.71 16.54
C ARG A 79 13.29 2.23 16.55
N LYS A 80 13.51 1.54 17.67
CA LYS A 80 13.16 0.12 17.85
C LYS A 80 11.70 -0.11 18.24
N TYR A 81 11.04 0.92 18.76
CA TYR A 81 9.71 0.83 19.38
C TYR A 81 8.66 1.68 18.66
N PHE A 82 9.10 2.65 17.86
CA PHE A 82 8.26 3.47 17.00
C PHE A 82 8.52 3.01 15.57
N MET A 83 7.61 2.21 15.05
CA MET A 83 7.77 1.53 13.76
C MET A 83 7.03 2.34 12.69
N PRO A 84 7.73 2.91 11.70
CA PRO A 84 7.07 3.50 10.54
C PRO A 84 6.54 2.41 9.62
N VAL A 85 5.34 2.62 9.11
CA VAL A 85 4.65 1.71 8.19
C VAL A 85 4.20 2.53 6.99
N LEU A 86 4.64 2.17 5.78
CA LEU A 86 4.16 2.79 4.55
C LEU A 86 2.93 2.04 4.07
N CYS A 87 1.82 2.74 3.98
CA CYS A 87 0.62 2.25 3.33
C CYS A 87 0.59 2.70 1.88
N TYR A 88 0.16 1.79 1.01
CA TYR A 88 0.16 1.95 -0.43
C TYR A 88 -1.15 1.40 -1.00
N LEU A 89 -1.57 2.03 -2.09
CA LEU A 89 -2.68 1.58 -2.90
C LEU A 89 -2.13 0.65 -3.97
N GLU A 90 -2.58 -0.59 -3.96
CA GLU A 90 -2.27 -1.57 -4.99
C GLU A 90 -3.49 -1.76 -5.89
N GLY A 91 -3.27 -1.81 -7.20
CA GLY A 91 -4.30 -2.18 -8.16
C GLY A 91 -3.80 -3.12 -9.24
N ALA A 92 -4.68 -3.95 -9.75
CA ALA A 92 -4.40 -4.89 -10.82
C ALA A 92 -5.65 -5.12 -11.67
N TRP A 93 -5.43 -5.36 -12.96
CA TRP A 93 -6.47 -5.93 -13.81
C TRP A 93 -6.60 -7.40 -13.48
N ALA A 94 -7.79 -7.86 -13.12
CA ALA A 94 -8.05 -9.26 -12.83
C ALA A 94 -9.22 -9.79 -13.67
N HIS A 95 -9.20 -11.08 -13.92
CA HIS A 95 -10.35 -11.79 -14.48
C HIS A 95 -11.47 -11.80 -13.45
N SER A 96 -12.57 -11.13 -13.76
CA SER A 96 -13.76 -11.07 -12.92
C SER A 96 -14.80 -12.07 -13.43
N GLY A 97 -15.35 -12.89 -12.52
CA GLY A 97 -16.62 -13.59 -12.77
C GLY A 97 -17.81 -12.63 -12.73
N GLU A 98 -19.04 -13.16 -12.74
CA GLU A 98 -20.26 -12.33 -12.64
C GLU A 98 -20.45 -11.71 -11.23
N GLU A 99 -19.93 -12.38 -10.20
CA GLU A 99 -19.99 -11.93 -8.81
C GLU A 99 -18.85 -10.96 -8.46
N ILE A 100 -19.15 -10.04 -7.55
CA ILE A 100 -18.17 -9.09 -7.01
C ILE A 100 -17.39 -9.74 -5.86
N GLU A 101 -16.14 -10.13 -6.13
CA GLU A 101 -15.18 -10.45 -5.05
C GLU A 101 -14.60 -9.14 -4.47
N ASP A 102 -14.83 -8.88 -3.17
CA ASP A 102 -14.19 -7.76 -2.49
C ASP A 102 -12.69 -8.04 -2.29
N ALA A 103 -11.87 -7.36 -3.11
CA ALA A 103 -10.42 -7.44 -3.05
C ALA A 103 -9.85 -6.90 -1.72
N PHE A 104 -10.65 -6.13 -0.96
CA PHE A 104 -10.22 -5.50 0.29
C PHE A 104 -11.37 -5.38 1.31
N LYS A 105 -11.29 -6.14 2.40
CA LYS A 105 -12.28 -6.07 3.48
C LYS A 105 -12.13 -4.76 4.27
N SER A 106 -13.12 -3.88 4.16
CA SER A 106 -13.29 -2.72 5.04
C SER A 106 -14.32 -3.05 6.12
N GLU A 107 -14.07 -2.62 7.35
CA GLU A 107 -14.88 -3.07 8.50
C GLU A 107 -16.31 -2.54 8.50
N ARG A 108 -16.54 -1.30 8.02
CA ARG A 108 -17.87 -0.66 8.03
C ARG A 108 -18.53 -0.52 6.66
N HIS A 109 -17.82 -0.84 5.59
CA HIS A 109 -18.27 -0.59 4.22
C HIS A 109 -18.04 -1.84 3.37
N HIS A 110 -19.13 -2.34 2.79
CA HIS A 110 -19.13 -3.45 1.84
C HIS A 110 -19.69 -2.95 0.52
N PHE A 111 -19.41 -3.65 -0.58
CA PHE A 111 -20.05 -3.31 -1.84
C PHE A 111 -21.57 -3.50 -1.72
N ASP A 112 -22.31 -2.44 -2.06
CA ASP A 112 -23.77 -2.43 -2.04
C ASP A 112 -24.37 -3.14 -3.26
N ALA A 113 -23.60 -3.95 -4.00
CA ALA A 113 -24.06 -4.64 -5.20
C ALA A 113 -23.54 -6.09 -5.20
N PRO A 114 -24.40 -7.09 -5.46
CA PRO A 114 -24.02 -8.49 -5.60
C PRO A 114 -23.36 -8.78 -6.95
N THR A 115 -23.69 -8.01 -8.00
CA THR A 115 -23.15 -8.20 -9.36
C THR A 115 -22.55 -6.93 -9.93
N TRP A 116 -21.60 -7.08 -10.85
CA TRP A 116 -20.96 -5.95 -11.53
C TRP A 116 -21.95 -5.09 -12.32
N HIS A 117 -22.96 -5.72 -12.92
CA HIS A 117 -23.98 -5.01 -13.67
C HIS A 117 -24.78 -4.04 -12.79
N GLU A 118 -25.21 -4.50 -11.61
CA GLU A 118 -25.93 -3.64 -10.65
C GLU A 118 -25.03 -2.51 -10.14
N MET A 119 -23.74 -2.78 -9.91
CA MET A 119 -22.78 -1.73 -9.56
C MET A 119 -22.65 -0.68 -10.66
N GLU A 120 -22.51 -1.10 -11.92
CA GLU A 120 -22.46 -0.22 -13.10
C GLU A 120 -23.74 0.63 -13.24
N GLU A 121 -24.92 0.06 -13.03
CA GLU A 121 -26.18 0.80 -13.04
C GLU A 121 -26.25 1.88 -11.95
N LYS A 122 -25.85 1.52 -10.73
CA LYS A 122 -25.79 2.47 -9.60
C LYS A 122 -24.81 3.61 -9.87
N ILE A 123 -23.63 3.29 -10.42
CA ILE A 123 -22.64 4.30 -10.85
C ILE A 123 -23.23 5.21 -11.91
N ARG A 124 -23.85 4.66 -12.96
CA ARG A 124 -24.44 5.44 -14.07
C ARG A 124 -25.55 6.36 -13.57
N TYR A 125 -26.41 5.86 -12.70
CA TYR A 125 -27.48 6.65 -12.09
C TYR A 125 -26.91 7.79 -11.23
N ASN A 126 -25.91 7.51 -10.39
CA ASN A 126 -25.24 8.54 -9.59
C ASN A 126 -24.57 9.60 -10.48
N ALA A 127 -23.83 9.19 -11.50
CA ALA A 127 -23.15 10.10 -12.42
C ALA A 127 -24.14 11.00 -13.19
N ALA A 128 -25.32 10.47 -13.56
CA ALA A 128 -26.35 11.22 -14.26
C ALA A 128 -27.15 12.16 -13.35
N THR A 129 -27.38 11.78 -12.08
CA THR A 129 -28.26 12.52 -11.16
C THR A 129 -27.51 13.40 -10.16
N GLY A 130 -26.22 13.14 -9.93
CA GLY A 130 -25.40 13.79 -8.90
C GLY A 130 -25.74 13.39 -7.46
N ILE A 131 -26.69 12.46 -7.23
CA ILE A 131 -27.16 12.09 -5.89
C ILE A 131 -26.29 10.98 -5.29
N LYS A 132 -25.61 11.25 -4.18
CA LYS A 132 -24.80 10.28 -3.43
C LYS A 132 -25.65 9.50 -2.41
N SER A 133 -25.47 8.17 -2.34
CA SER A 133 -26.05 7.37 -1.26
C SER A 133 -25.42 7.75 0.09
N ARG A 134 -26.24 7.85 1.14
CA ARG A 134 -25.80 8.15 2.51
C ARG A 134 -24.82 7.13 3.09
N VAL A 135 -24.82 5.90 2.58
CA VAL A 135 -24.01 4.80 3.13
C VAL A 135 -22.64 4.69 2.42
N GLU A 136 -22.42 5.46 1.35
CA GLU A 136 -21.12 5.59 0.65
C GLU A 136 -20.45 4.26 0.24
N ASN A 137 -21.26 3.28 -0.16
CA ASN A 137 -20.83 1.89 -0.37
C ASN A 137 -20.60 1.48 -1.84
N PHE A 138 -20.77 2.38 -2.81
CA PHE A 138 -20.48 2.08 -4.21
C PHE A 138 -19.14 2.69 -4.64
N THR A 139 -18.37 1.91 -5.38
CA THR A 139 -17.03 2.23 -5.90
C THR A 139 -17.13 2.34 -7.42
N PHE A 140 -16.32 3.18 -8.06
CA PHE A 140 -16.17 3.15 -9.52
C PHE A 140 -14.95 2.31 -9.86
N LEU A 141 -15.16 1.09 -10.38
CA LEU A 141 -14.10 0.20 -10.84
C LEU A 141 -14.21 0.01 -12.35
N PRO A 142 -13.25 0.52 -13.14
CA PRO A 142 -13.28 0.37 -14.58
C PRO A 142 -13.23 -1.09 -15.03
N ARG A 143 -13.98 -1.39 -16.08
CA ARG A 143 -13.93 -2.65 -16.82
C ARG A 143 -13.45 -2.37 -18.24
N LYS A 144 -12.61 -3.25 -18.79
CA LYS A 144 -12.17 -3.16 -20.19
C LYS A 144 -12.41 -4.48 -20.91
N ILE A 145 -12.57 -4.41 -22.23
CA ILE A 145 -12.50 -5.57 -23.10
C ILE A 145 -11.00 -5.85 -23.30
N LEU A 146 -10.54 -7.01 -22.85
CA LEU A 146 -9.15 -7.42 -23.01
C LEU A 146 -8.91 -8.00 -24.41
N ARG A 147 -9.78 -8.92 -24.82
CA ARG A 147 -9.67 -9.65 -26.09
C ARG A 147 -11.06 -10.00 -26.61
N MET A 148 -11.16 -10.21 -27.91
CA MET A 148 -12.32 -10.82 -28.55
C MET A 148 -12.04 -12.28 -28.84
N ASP A 149 -12.78 -13.19 -28.21
CA ASP A 149 -12.77 -14.62 -28.52
C ASP A 149 -13.87 -14.89 -29.55
N GLY A 150 -13.54 -14.61 -30.81
CA GLY A 150 -14.53 -14.58 -31.90
C GLY A 150 -15.48 -13.39 -31.74
N ALA A 151 -16.75 -13.66 -31.50
CA ALA A 151 -17.78 -12.63 -31.27
C ALA A 151 -17.98 -12.28 -29.78
N THR A 152 -17.34 -13.02 -28.87
CA THR A 152 -17.53 -12.84 -27.42
C THR A 152 -16.39 -12.01 -26.83
N PRO A 153 -16.67 -10.83 -26.24
CA PRO A 153 -15.65 -10.07 -25.54
C PRO A 153 -15.27 -10.73 -24.21
N ALA A 154 -13.98 -10.94 -23.99
CA ALA A 154 -13.42 -11.26 -22.69
C ALA A 154 -13.19 -9.96 -21.91
N PHE A 155 -13.80 -9.86 -20.72
CA PHE A 155 -13.68 -8.68 -19.86
C PHE A 155 -12.67 -8.92 -18.74
N VAL A 156 -12.00 -7.85 -18.35
CA VAL A 156 -11.21 -7.78 -17.12
C VAL A 156 -11.55 -6.50 -16.37
N GLN A 157 -11.34 -6.54 -15.07
CA GLN A 157 -11.69 -5.45 -14.19
C GLN A 157 -10.51 -4.98 -13.35
N CYS A 158 -10.43 -3.68 -13.12
CA CYS A 158 -9.43 -3.10 -12.25
C CYS A 158 -9.90 -3.22 -10.80
N HIS A 159 -9.20 -4.00 -10.00
CA HIS A 159 -9.41 -4.06 -8.55
C HIS A 159 -8.37 -3.19 -7.85
N TYR A 160 -8.68 -2.74 -6.64
CA TYR A 160 -7.71 -2.11 -5.74
C TYR A 160 -7.77 -2.74 -4.34
N ARG A 161 -6.65 -2.63 -3.62
CA ARG A 161 -6.57 -2.86 -2.18
C ARG A 161 -5.59 -1.88 -1.55
N ILE A 162 -5.82 -1.53 -0.30
CA ILE A 162 -4.87 -0.74 0.49
C ILE A 162 -4.13 -1.70 1.42
N MET A 163 -2.81 -1.69 1.33
CA MET A 163 -1.92 -2.54 2.09
C MET A 163 -0.82 -1.70 2.72
N CYS A 164 -0.15 -2.25 3.72
CA CYS A 164 0.86 -1.56 4.48
C CYS A 164 2.12 -2.42 4.63
N HIS A 165 3.29 -1.78 4.68
CA HIS A 165 4.58 -2.45 4.80
C HIS A 165 5.42 -1.80 5.91
N PRO A 166 5.88 -2.57 6.91
CA PRO A 166 6.72 -2.05 7.99
C PRO A 166 8.12 -1.72 7.44
N LEU A 167 8.63 -0.54 7.77
CA LEU A 167 9.88 -0.03 7.22
C LEU A 167 10.89 0.26 8.33
N ASN A 168 12.18 0.12 8.00
CA ASN A 168 13.27 0.22 8.98
C ASN A 168 13.97 1.59 9.01
N LEU A 169 13.55 2.54 8.16
CA LEU A 169 14.42 3.67 7.77
C LEU A 169 13.86 5.07 8.03
N PHE A 170 12.64 5.24 8.53
CA PHE A 170 12.13 6.60 8.67
C PHE A 170 12.48 7.25 10.00
N ARG A 171 12.94 8.49 9.86
CA ARG A 171 12.87 9.51 10.89
C ARG A 171 11.63 10.36 10.62
N PRO A 172 10.89 10.82 11.65
CA PRO A 172 9.92 11.89 11.47
C PRO A 172 10.66 13.12 10.92
N VAL A 173 10.20 13.61 9.78
CA VAL A 173 10.79 14.77 9.13
C VAL A 173 10.12 16.03 9.66
N TYR A 174 10.94 16.98 10.10
CA TYR A 174 10.53 18.37 10.37
C TYR A 174 10.98 19.24 9.17
N GLU A 175 9.98 19.87 8.55
CA GLU A 175 9.99 21.09 7.72
C GLU A 175 10.59 21.24 6.28
N ARG A 176 9.68 21.73 5.42
CA ARG A 176 9.67 22.84 4.42
C ARG A 176 10.94 23.39 3.77
N ALA A 177 10.81 23.65 2.46
CA ALA A 177 10.54 24.96 1.85
C ALA A 177 10.49 24.78 0.32
N ASN A 178 9.46 25.28 -0.38
CA ASN A 178 9.59 25.64 -1.81
C ASN A 178 8.36 26.31 -2.46
N ARG A 179 7.20 26.48 -1.78
CA ARG A 179 6.01 27.06 -2.45
C ARG A 179 5.14 28.02 -1.62
N LEU A 180 5.67 28.61 -0.54
CA LEU A 180 4.91 29.60 0.25
C LEU A 180 5.80 30.81 0.56
N ALA A 181 5.20 32.00 0.60
CA ALA A 181 5.85 33.21 1.10
C ALA A 181 6.31 32.97 2.55
N LEU A 182 7.51 33.45 2.89
CA LEU A 182 8.21 33.20 4.16
C LEU A 182 7.36 33.43 5.43
N SER A 183 6.33 34.29 5.35
CA SER A 183 5.45 34.62 6.48
C SER A 183 4.31 33.63 6.75
N GLU A 184 3.91 32.79 5.79
CA GLU A 184 2.74 31.87 5.94
C GLU A 184 3.13 30.42 6.24
N ILE A 185 4.44 30.16 6.27
CA ILE A 185 5.03 28.86 6.57
C ILE A 185 4.51 28.37 7.93
N ASN A 186 4.73 29.07 9.02
CA ASN A 186 4.41 28.50 10.35
C ASN A 186 2.93 28.13 10.55
N ASN A 187 2.00 28.76 9.82
CA ASN A 187 0.57 28.47 9.93
C ASN A 187 0.10 27.28 9.07
N ALA A 188 0.66 27.09 7.87
CA ALA A 188 0.23 26.00 6.99
C ALA A 188 0.80 24.61 7.36
N VAL A 189 1.78 24.49 8.27
CA VAL A 189 2.26 23.17 8.75
C VAL A 189 1.16 22.42 9.50
N ASN A 190 0.34 23.18 10.22
CA ASN A 190 -0.72 22.64 11.05
C ASN A 190 -2.05 22.48 10.29
N ASN A 191 -2.08 22.79 8.99
CA ASN A 191 -3.26 22.57 8.17
C ASN A 191 -3.30 21.11 7.69
N PRO A 192 -4.33 20.33 8.03
CA PRO A 192 -4.51 18.95 7.57
C PRO A 192 -4.55 18.79 6.03
N GLN A 193 -4.77 19.87 5.29
CA GLN A 193 -4.83 19.87 3.82
C GLN A 193 -3.46 20.03 3.14
N THR A 194 -2.39 20.25 3.91
CA THR A 194 -1.05 20.46 3.38
C THR A 194 -0.47 19.16 2.86
N ARG A 195 0.04 19.18 1.62
CA ARG A 195 0.70 18.04 0.98
C ARG A 195 2.21 18.08 1.21
N PHE A 196 2.83 16.92 1.44
CA PHE A 196 4.25 16.78 1.79
C PHE A 196 5.00 16.00 0.70
N GLN A 197 6.28 16.34 0.46
CA GLN A 197 7.16 15.60 -0.43
C GLN A 197 8.37 15.08 0.36
N LEU A 198 8.76 13.83 0.10
CA LEU A 198 9.91 13.18 0.73
C LEU A 198 11.21 13.71 0.11
N ASN A 199 12.23 14.00 0.93
CA ASN A 199 13.55 14.35 0.39
C ASN A 199 14.13 13.12 -0.34
N PRO A 200 14.45 13.23 -1.65
CA PRO A 200 14.84 12.08 -2.44
C PRO A 200 16.20 11.46 -2.05
N HIS A 201 17.06 12.18 -1.31
CA HIS A 201 18.41 11.74 -0.94
C HIS A 201 18.58 11.31 0.52
N ASP A 202 17.52 11.32 1.34
CA ASP A 202 17.62 11.00 2.78
C ASP A 202 18.70 11.82 3.51
N THR A 203 18.84 13.09 3.12
CA THR A 203 19.76 14.04 3.76
C THR A 203 18.98 15.16 4.44
N GLY A 204 19.57 15.81 5.44
CA GLY A 204 18.96 16.97 6.12
C GLY A 204 18.90 18.22 5.24
N THR A 205 19.42 18.16 4.01
CA THR A 205 19.47 19.27 3.06
C THR A 205 18.83 18.86 1.76
N TRP A 206 18.00 19.71 1.17
CA TRP A 206 17.53 19.49 -0.19
C TRP A 206 18.68 19.68 -1.18
N PRO A 207 18.82 18.83 -2.21
CA PRO A 207 19.83 19.03 -3.24
C PRO A 207 19.59 20.39 -3.91
N ARG A 208 20.65 21.21 -4.01
CA ARG A 208 20.58 22.57 -4.58
C ARG A 208 20.43 22.60 -6.11
N ARG A 209 20.57 21.46 -6.76
CA ARG A 209 20.36 21.25 -8.19
C ARG A 209 19.44 20.05 -8.37
N GLU A 210 18.65 20.07 -9.43
CA GLU A 210 18.02 18.87 -10.03
C GLU A 210 19.11 17.93 -10.58
N ASP A 211 20.08 17.56 -9.75
CA ASP A 211 21.17 16.68 -10.12
C ASP A 211 20.60 15.27 -10.32
N GLN A 212 20.12 14.98 -11.54
CA GLN A 212 19.96 13.64 -12.13
C GLN A 212 19.44 12.55 -11.17
N VAL A 213 18.42 12.84 -10.37
CA VAL A 213 17.95 11.90 -9.35
C VAL A 213 17.05 10.85 -9.98
N GLN A 214 17.66 9.87 -10.66
CA GLN A 214 16.90 8.79 -11.29
C GLN A 214 16.36 7.83 -10.22
N TYR A 215 17.15 7.43 -9.23
CA TYR A 215 16.74 6.49 -8.17
C TYR A 215 16.78 7.15 -6.79
N GLN A 216 15.64 7.17 -6.10
CA GLN A 216 15.37 7.91 -4.88
C GLN A 216 15.18 6.98 -3.67
N ILE A 217 15.13 7.55 -2.46
CA ILE A 217 14.78 6.77 -1.26
C ILE A 217 13.42 6.07 -1.41
N LEU A 218 12.44 6.70 -2.06
CA LEU A 218 11.14 6.08 -2.32
C LEU A 218 11.26 4.83 -3.18
N ASP A 219 12.15 4.82 -4.18
CA ASP A 219 12.43 3.62 -4.97
C ASP A 219 13.00 2.49 -4.14
N LYS A 220 13.89 2.82 -3.20
CA LYS A 220 14.46 1.83 -2.29
C LYS A 220 13.39 1.22 -1.39
N LEU A 221 12.49 2.05 -0.87
CA LEU A 221 11.41 1.63 0.02
C LEU A 221 10.36 0.80 -0.71
N MET A 222 9.92 1.25 -1.89
CA MET A 222 8.96 0.49 -2.70
C MET A 222 9.56 -0.83 -3.20
N ALA A 223 10.88 -0.89 -3.46
CA ALA A 223 11.56 -2.13 -3.83
C ALA A 223 11.63 -3.17 -2.70
N GLU A 224 11.32 -2.81 -1.45
CA GLU A 224 11.15 -3.74 -0.33
C GLU A 224 9.73 -4.35 -0.29
N ILE A 225 8.77 -3.74 -1.00
CA ILE A 225 7.36 -4.15 -1.00
C ILE A 225 7.10 -5.18 -2.12
N PRO A 226 6.59 -6.38 -1.79
CA PRO A 226 6.20 -7.35 -2.79
C PRO A 226 4.85 -7.00 -3.43
N GLY A 227 4.65 -7.43 -4.68
CA GLY A 227 3.36 -7.41 -5.36
C GLY A 227 2.48 -8.61 -5.00
N ASN A 228 1.67 -9.06 -5.95
CA ASN A 228 0.61 -10.07 -5.71
C ASN A 228 1.12 -11.51 -5.42
N ASP A 229 2.42 -11.76 -5.58
CA ASP A 229 3.08 -13.03 -5.17
C ASP A 229 3.55 -13.02 -3.70
N ASN A 230 3.29 -11.93 -2.98
CA ASN A 230 3.74 -11.67 -1.61
C ASN A 230 5.28 -11.84 -1.45
N TYR A 231 5.76 -11.90 -0.20
CA TYR A 231 7.20 -11.93 0.09
C TYR A 231 7.98 -13.08 -0.56
N PRO A 232 7.43 -14.30 -0.73
CA PRO A 232 8.15 -15.39 -1.40
C PRO A 232 8.28 -15.21 -2.92
N GLY A 233 7.70 -14.17 -3.51
CA GLY A 233 7.73 -13.91 -4.94
C GLY A 233 9.15 -13.72 -5.48
N GLU A 234 9.49 -14.47 -6.52
CA GLU A 234 10.74 -14.33 -7.24
C GLU A 234 10.47 -14.50 -8.73
N LEU A 235 10.48 -13.39 -9.45
CA LEU A 235 10.18 -13.32 -10.88
C LEU A 235 11.25 -12.54 -11.59
N GLU A 236 11.56 -12.95 -12.82
CA GLU A 236 12.49 -12.25 -13.69
C GLU A 236 11.74 -11.71 -14.90
N ASP A 237 11.85 -10.41 -15.13
CA ASP A 237 11.39 -9.82 -16.39
C ASP A 237 12.43 -10.12 -17.48
N ARG A 238 12.01 -10.85 -18.51
CA ARG A 238 12.82 -11.22 -19.68
C ARG A 238 12.15 -10.78 -20.98
N SER A 239 11.43 -9.66 -20.93
CA SER A 239 10.73 -9.09 -22.09
C SER A 239 11.66 -9.01 -23.30
N PHE A 240 11.17 -9.45 -24.46
CA PHE A 240 11.92 -9.39 -25.72
C PHE A 240 13.30 -10.08 -25.69
N GLY A 241 13.49 -11.07 -24.81
CA GLY A 241 14.75 -11.79 -24.66
C GLY A 241 15.83 -11.04 -23.85
N LEU A 242 15.52 -9.84 -23.35
CA LEU A 242 16.44 -9.01 -22.57
C LEU A 242 16.09 -9.09 -21.08
N PRO A 243 17.00 -9.56 -20.21
CA PRO A 243 16.73 -9.62 -18.78
C PRO A 243 16.77 -8.23 -18.16
N ALA A 244 15.77 -7.91 -17.34
CA ALA A 244 15.77 -6.69 -16.53
C ALA A 244 16.78 -6.80 -15.37
N LEU A 245 17.62 -5.78 -15.26
CA LEU A 245 18.68 -5.65 -14.27
C LEU A 245 18.36 -4.50 -13.32
N LYS A 246 18.81 -4.61 -12.07
CA LYS A 246 18.66 -3.56 -11.06
C LYS A 246 19.26 -2.26 -11.57
N TYR A 247 18.63 -1.14 -11.24
CA TYR A 247 19.23 0.15 -11.53
C TYR A 247 20.53 0.32 -10.74
N GLU A 248 21.62 0.64 -11.44
CA GLU A 248 22.88 1.07 -10.85
C GLU A 248 23.22 2.48 -11.39
N PRO A 249 23.55 3.45 -10.51
CA PRO A 249 23.93 4.78 -10.96
C PRO A 249 25.26 4.73 -11.76
N ARG A 250 25.45 5.70 -12.68
CA ARG A 250 26.66 5.97 -13.52
C ARG A 250 26.62 5.52 -15.00
N GLY A 251 25.45 5.40 -15.61
CA GLY A 251 25.34 5.17 -17.07
C GLY A 251 25.73 3.77 -17.54
N GLN A 252 25.83 2.80 -16.62
CA GLN A 252 26.11 1.40 -16.92
C GLN A 252 24.89 0.53 -16.60
N PRO A 253 24.67 -0.56 -17.35
CA PRO A 253 23.64 -1.54 -16.99
C PRO A 253 23.97 -2.14 -15.63
N GLY A 254 22.94 -2.40 -14.82
CA GLY A 254 23.12 -3.05 -13.53
C GLY A 254 23.75 -4.43 -13.67
N LYS A 255 24.47 -4.88 -12.65
CA LYS A 255 25.13 -6.19 -12.68
C LYS A 255 24.25 -7.30 -12.12
N ARG A 256 23.20 -6.95 -11.39
CA ARG A 256 22.31 -7.87 -10.68
C ARG A 256 20.97 -7.94 -11.37
N ARG A 257 20.41 -9.15 -11.48
CA ARG A 257 19.03 -9.35 -11.93
C ARG A 257 18.06 -8.63 -10.98
N LEU A 258 17.04 -8.04 -11.58
CA LEU A 258 15.95 -7.40 -10.86
C LEU A 258 14.90 -8.45 -10.51
N ASN A 259 14.54 -8.56 -9.24
CA ASN A 259 13.36 -9.34 -8.85
C ASN A 259 12.12 -8.51 -9.21
N ALA A 260 11.46 -8.89 -10.29
CA ALA A 260 10.30 -8.19 -10.81
C ALA A 260 9.04 -8.42 -9.98
N ALA A 261 9.03 -9.38 -9.04
CA ALA A 261 7.91 -9.60 -8.12
C ALA A 261 7.75 -8.49 -7.05
N TYR A 262 8.72 -7.58 -6.96
CA TYR A 262 8.72 -6.45 -6.03
C TYR A 262 8.51 -5.13 -6.77
N TYR A 263 7.92 -4.15 -6.08
CA TYR A 263 7.54 -2.89 -6.70
C TYR A 263 8.75 -2.05 -7.12
N HIS A 264 8.81 -1.73 -8.41
CA HIS A 264 9.86 -0.91 -8.98
C HIS A 264 9.31 -0.09 -10.15
N ARG A 265 9.81 1.13 -10.31
CA ARG A 265 9.52 1.97 -11.49
C ARG A 265 10.68 2.04 -12.48
N LEU A 266 11.88 1.70 -12.04
CA LEU A 266 13.13 1.81 -12.79
C LEU A 266 13.81 0.45 -12.94
N TYR A 267 14.33 0.21 -14.14
CA TYR A 267 15.20 -0.93 -14.42
C TYR A 267 16.22 -0.58 -15.50
N SER A 268 17.18 -1.48 -15.70
CA SER A 268 18.14 -1.39 -16.79
C SER A 268 18.17 -2.68 -17.60
N GLU A 269 18.66 -2.61 -18.83
CA GLU A 269 18.86 -3.78 -19.70
C GLU A 269 20.33 -3.86 -20.14
N THR A 270 20.75 -5.03 -20.62
CA THR A 270 22.10 -5.25 -21.15
C THR A 270 22.38 -4.48 -22.44
N GLU A 271 21.34 -4.20 -23.22
CA GLU A 271 21.42 -3.56 -24.52
C GLU A 271 20.87 -2.13 -24.47
N LYS A 272 21.36 -1.28 -25.38
CA LYS A 272 20.86 0.08 -25.51
C LYS A 272 19.58 0.08 -26.33
N ASP A 273 18.61 0.89 -25.92
CA ASP A 273 17.44 1.18 -26.73
C ASP A 273 17.78 2.04 -27.97
N ALA A 274 16.78 2.30 -28.80
CA ALA A 274 16.90 3.16 -29.98
C ALA A 274 17.36 4.59 -29.66
N MET A 275 17.14 5.06 -28.43
CA MET A 275 17.57 6.36 -27.91
C MET A 275 18.95 6.31 -27.24
N ARG A 276 19.66 5.18 -27.37
CA ARG A 276 20.99 4.91 -26.81
C ARG A 276 21.03 4.88 -25.26
N ARG A 277 19.94 4.52 -24.60
CA ARG A 277 19.79 4.44 -23.15
C ARG A 277 19.74 2.98 -22.68
N TYR A 278 20.36 2.71 -21.53
CA TYR A 278 20.22 1.43 -20.81
C TYR A 278 19.05 1.45 -19.82
N TYR A 279 18.69 2.63 -19.35
CA TYR A 279 17.70 2.82 -18.28
C TYR A 279 16.32 3.03 -18.84
N LYS A 280 15.35 2.37 -18.21
CA LYS A 280 13.95 2.43 -18.61
C LYS A 280 13.08 2.71 -17.39
N TYR A 281 12.04 3.50 -17.64
CA TYR A 281 10.97 3.75 -16.71
C TYR A 281 9.78 2.86 -17.07
N ARG A 282 9.05 2.42 -16.05
CA ARG A 282 7.75 1.77 -16.20
C ARG A 282 6.63 2.80 -16.07
N GLY A 283 5.40 2.40 -16.43
CA GLY A 283 4.20 3.23 -16.24
C GLY A 283 4.24 4.60 -16.92
N PHE A 284 4.68 4.66 -18.19
CA PHE A 284 4.80 5.91 -18.97
C PHE A 284 5.70 6.99 -18.32
N ALA A 285 6.67 6.56 -17.51
CA ALA A 285 7.53 7.44 -16.73
C ALA A 285 6.78 8.30 -15.70
N ASP A 286 5.64 7.81 -15.19
CA ASP A 286 5.02 8.36 -13.99
C ASP A 286 5.93 8.13 -12.78
N GLU A 287 6.27 9.21 -12.10
CA GLU A 287 7.14 9.17 -10.93
C GLU A 287 6.47 8.49 -9.72
N ASN A 288 5.14 8.42 -9.67
CA ASN A 288 4.42 7.96 -8.49
C ASN A 288 3.94 6.51 -8.61
N VAL A 289 4.01 5.92 -9.80
CA VAL A 289 3.52 4.56 -10.06
C VAL A 289 4.66 3.56 -10.06
N PHE A 290 4.53 2.54 -9.23
CA PHE A 290 5.45 1.41 -9.15
C PHE A 290 4.77 0.17 -9.71
N MET A 291 5.54 -0.73 -10.32
CA MET A 291 5.00 -1.94 -10.94
C MET A 291 5.68 -3.18 -10.39
N ALA A 292 4.92 -4.26 -10.25
CA ALA A 292 5.41 -5.58 -9.88
C ALA A 292 4.74 -6.65 -10.74
N MET A 293 5.54 -7.63 -11.19
CA MET A 293 5.06 -8.83 -11.85
C MET A 293 4.42 -9.78 -10.85
N THR A 294 3.52 -10.62 -11.35
CA THR A 294 2.93 -11.72 -10.57
C THR A 294 2.86 -12.99 -11.41
N SER A 295 2.94 -14.14 -10.75
CA SER A 295 2.66 -15.44 -11.37
C SER A 295 1.18 -15.84 -11.28
N ASN A 296 0.36 -14.98 -10.66
CA ASN A 296 -1.02 -15.31 -10.38
C ASN A 296 -1.91 -15.15 -11.62
N GLN A 297 -2.52 -16.25 -12.04
CA GLN A 297 -3.41 -16.32 -13.21
C GLN A 297 -4.73 -15.54 -13.03
N LYS A 298 -5.09 -15.12 -11.81
CA LYS A 298 -6.21 -14.19 -11.62
C LYS A 298 -5.91 -12.81 -12.22
N VAL A 299 -4.64 -12.41 -12.26
CA VAL A 299 -4.22 -11.13 -12.85
C VAL A 299 -4.13 -11.28 -14.36
N ASP A 300 -4.58 -10.23 -15.05
CA ASP A 300 -4.62 -10.13 -16.50
C ASP A 300 -3.28 -10.46 -17.16
N GLU A 301 -3.36 -11.12 -18.31
CA GLU A 301 -2.23 -11.62 -19.09
C GLU A 301 -1.94 -10.71 -20.29
N TYR A 302 -0.71 -10.24 -20.39
CA TYR A 302 -0.21 -9.50 -21.54
C TYR A 302 0.79 -10.37 -22.32
N THR A 303 0.38 -10.81 -23.50
CA THR A 303 1.22 -11.62 -24.39
C THR A 303 1.59 -10.87 -25.66
N VAL A 304 2.89 -10.78 -25.94
CA VAL A 304 3.45 -10.18 -27.15
C VAL A 304 4.28 -11.21 -27.91
N LYS A 305 4.12 -11.25 -29.23
CA LYS A 305 4.99 -12.01 -30.12
C LYS A 305 6.12 -11.11 -30.63
N TYR A 306 7.34 -11.63 -30.64
CA TYR A 306 8.54 -10.92 -31.09
C TYR A 306 9.49 -11.87 -31.85
N ASN A 307 10.54 -11.33 -32.48
CA ASN A 307 11.50 -12.10 -33.28
C ASN A 307 10.86 -13.07 -34.29
N CYS A 308 9.84 -12.61 -35.00
CA CYS A 308 9.18 -13.40 -36.03
C CYS A 308 10.10 -13.63 -37.23
N THR A 309 10.36 -14.90 -37.55
CA THR A 309 11.15 -15.32 -38.72
C THR A 309 10.32 -16.20 -39.64
N GLY A 310 10.54 -16.07 -40.96
CA GLY A 310 9.78 -16.80 -42.00
C GLY A 310 8.75 -15.93 -42.72
N LYS A 311 8.00 -16.54 -43.65
CA LYS A 311 6.93 -15.89 -44.42
C LYS A 311 5.66 -16.75 -44.43
N GLY A 312 4.49 -16.10 -44.33
CA GLY A 312 3.20 -16.76 -44.39
C GLY A 312 2.99 -17.79 -43.26
N HIS A 313 2.50 -18.97 -43.60
CA HIS A 313 2.22 -20.05 -42.63
C HIS A 313 3.46 -20.66 -41.95
N SER A 314 4.68 -20.32 -42.41
CA SER A 314 5.94 -20.77 -41.80
C SER A 314 6.50 -19.82 -40.73
N THR A 315 5.77 -18.73 -40.42
CA THR A 315 6.26 -17.70 -39.50
C THR A 315 6.36 -18.26 -38.07
N LYS A 316 7.57 -18.33 -37.54
CA LYS A 316 7.86 -18.68 -36.14
C LYS A 316 8.22 -17.42 -35.38
N CYS A 317 7.49 -17.13 -34.31
CA CYS A 317 7.76 -16.01 -33.43
C CYS A 317 8.03 -16.52 -32.02
N ASP A 318 8.92 -15.85 -31.31
CA ASP A 318 9.01 -15.95 -29.87
C ASP A 318 7.81 -15.23 -29.23
N SER A 319 7.45 -15.62 -28.02
CA SER A 319 6.38 -14.98 -27.25
C SER A 319 6.83 -14.68 -25.83
N SER A 320 6.43 -13.53 -25.31
CA SER A 320 6.61 -13.16 -23.90
C SER A 320 5.24 -12.89 -23.30
N THR A 321 5.01 -13.48 -22.13
CA THR A 321 3.75 -13.43 -21.40
C THR A 321 4.01 -12.88 -20.01
N GLN A 322 3.25 -11.87 -19.58
CA GLN A 322 3.46 -11.20 -18.30
C GLN A 322 2.15 -10.77 -17.64
N HIS A 323 2.15 -10.76 -16.31
CA HIS A 323 1.06 -10.24 -15.49
C HIS A 323 1.61 -9.14 -14.60
N TRP A 324 0.88 -8.02 -14.50
CA TRP A 324 1.37 -6.81 -13.82
C TRP A 324 0.36 -6.26 -12.82
N SER A 325 0.90 -5.80 -11.69
CA SER A 325 0.23 -5.04 -10.65
C SER A 325 0.89 -3.67 -10.51
N TYR A 326 0.12 -2.70 -10.03
CA TYR A 326 0.50 -1.29 -9.92
C TYR A 326 0.35 -0.83 -8.47
N ALA A 327 1.27 0.00 -7.98
CA ALA A 327 1.17 0.58 -6.65
C ALA A 327 1.50 2.06 -6.64
N ILE A 328 0.77 2.81 -5.79
CA ILE A 328 1.06 4.20 -5.43
C ILE A 328 1.22 4.27 -3.91
N PRO A 329 2.32 4.86 -3.39
CA PRO A 329 2.46 5.11 -1.96
C PRO A 329 1.44 6.16 -1.50
N LEU A 330 0.76 5.91 -0.37
CA LEU A 330 -0.27 6.80 0.17
C LEU A 330 0.26 7.62 1.35
N GLU A 331 0.60 6.95 2.45
CA GLU A 331 0.97 7.60 3.70
C GLU A 331 1.90 6.75 4.56
N ILE A 332 2.65 7.40 5.46
CA ILE A 332 3.45 6.73 6.47
C ILE A 332 2.75 6.88 7.81
N ILE A 333 2.38 5.75 8.40
CA ILE A 333 1.78 5.67 9.73
C ILE A 333 2.87 5.22 10.71
N TYR A 334 3.09 6.01 11.75
CA TYR A 334 3.94 5.59 12.86
C TYR A 334 3.13 4.77 13.86
N MET A 335 3.43 3.48 13.94
CA MET A 335 2.98 2.64 15.03
C MET A 335 3.82 2.96 16.27
N THR A 336 3.14 3.10 17.40
CA THR A 336 3.77 3.49 18.67
C THR A 336 3.58 2.38 19.70
N PRO A 337 4.45 2.29 20.71
CA PRO A 337 4.32 1.27 21.75
C PRO A 337 3.06 1.45 22.61
N LEU A 338 2.33 2.56 22.44
CA LEU A 338 1.04 2.76 23.08
C LEU A 338 0.01 1.72 22.62
N SER A 339 0.05 1.30 21.35
CA SER A 339 -0.90 0.33 20.79
C SER A 339 -0.81 -1.06 21.44
N SER A 340 0.33 -1.42 22.01
CA SER A 340 0.55 -2.69 22.72
C SER A 340 0.63 -2.52 24.25
N TRP A 341 0.51 -1.30 24.76
CA TRP A 341 0.59 -1.03 26.19
C TRP A 341 -0.74 -1.33 26.88
N ASN A 342 -0.82 -2.50 27.53
CA ASN A 342 -1.97 -2.96 28.29
C ASN A 342 -1.64 -3.12 29.79
N PRO A 343 -1.51 -2.01 30.56
CA PRO A 343 -1.09 -2.05 31.95
C PRO A 343 -2.05 -2.80 32.88
N TYR A 344 -3.33 -2.88 32.49
CA TYR A 344 -4.39 -3.55 33.25
C TYR A 344 -4.67 -4.98 32.76
N ARG A 345 -3.98 -5.45 31.72
CA ARG A 345 -4.16 -6.78 31.11
C ARG A 345 -5.63 -7.07 30.72
N ILE A 346 -6.28 -6.06 30.15
CA ILE A 346 -7.64 -6.17 29.63
C ILE A 346 -7.64 -7.21 28.50
N GLN A 347 -8.52 -8.21 28.59
CA GLN A 347 -8.64 -9.25 27.57
C GLN A 347 -9.51 -8.76 26.42
N TYR A 348 -9.11 -9.09 25.19
CA TYR A 348 -9.91 -8.82 23.99
C TYR A 348 -10.66 -10.09 23.59
N ASN A 349 -11.99 -10.05 23.67
CA ASN A 349 -12.89 -11.18 23.51
C ASN A 349 -13.44 -11.32 22.07
N GLY A 350 -12.86 -10.58 21.11
CA GLY A 350 -13.18 -10.69 19.69
C GLY A 350 -14.45 -9.95 19.28
N HIS A 351 -15.17 -10.50 18.30
CA HIS A 351 -16.35 -9.87 17.72
C HIS A 351 -17.51 -9.81 18.74
N GLU A 352 -18.23 -8.70 18.86
CA GLU A 352 -19.32 -8.47 19.82
C GLU A 352 -20.42 -9.55 19.74
N SER A 353 -20.70 -10.05 18.55
CA SER A 353 -21.69 -11.09 18.29
C SER A 353 -21.19 -12.51 18.61
N SER A 354 -19.89 -12.69 18.82
CA SER A 354 -19.30 -13.98 19.19
C SER A 354 -19.66 -14.36 20.62
N LYS A 355 -19.56 -15.65 20.95
CA LYS A 355 -19.86 -16.15 22.30
C LYS A 355 -18.99 -15.46 23.36
N LEU A 356 -17.72 -15.22 23.06
CA LEU A 356 -16.78 -14.51 23.94
C LEU A 356 -17.05 -13.01 23.94
N GLY A 357 -17.33 -12.39 22.79
CA GLY A 357 -17.62 -10.95 22.73
C GLY A 357 -18.84 -10.53 23.55
N LYS A 358 -19.85 -11.40 23.65
CA LYS A 358 -21.04 -11.18 24.49
C LYS A 358 -20.75 -11.25 26.00
N THR A 359 -19.64 -11.86 26.43
CA THR A 359 -19.31 -11.92 27.87
C THR A 359 -18.86 -10.58 28.41
N VAL A 360 -18.41 -9.65 27.55
CA VAL A 360 -17.95 -8.30 27.92
C VAL A 360 -19.05 -7.48 28.60
N GLU A 361 -20.32 -7.68 28.19
CA GLU A 361 -21.50 -7.00 28.73
C GLU A 361 -22.36 -7.94 29.59
N ALA A 362 -21.87 -9.15 29.89
CA ALA A 362 -22.62 -10.11 30.67
C ALA A 362 -22.84 -9.62 32.12
N HIS A 363 -23.85 -10.17 32.78
CA HIS A 363 -24.14 -9.88 34.19
C HIS A 363 -24.46 -8.40 34.51
N GLY A 364 -24.97 -7.65 33.53
CA GLY A 364 -25.41 -6.26 33.72
C GLY A 364 -24.28 -5.22 33.65
N GLN A 365 -23.14 -5.59 33.06
CA GLN A 365 -22.03 -4.69 32.78
C GLN A 365 -22.38 -3.79 31.57
N ASP A 366 -22.42 -2.49 31.79
CA ASP A 366 -22.84 -1.47 30.81
C ASP A 366 -21.73 -0.43 30.51
N GLY A 367 -20.54 -0.62 31.07
CA GLY A 367 -19.43 0.33 30.95
C GLY A 367 -19.46 1.47 31.98
N GLY A 368 -20.33 1.39 32.99
CA GLY A 368 -20.42 2.37 34.06
C GLY A 368 -19.15 2.50 34.92
N LEU A 369 -19.02 3.62 35.62
CA LEU A 369 -17.85 3.98 36.44
C LEU A 369 -17.66 3.12 37.70
N SER A 370 -18.63 2.27 38.05
CA SER A 370 -18.54 1.37 39.20
C SER A 370 -17.99 0.01 38.81
N ARG A 371 -17.28 -0.65 39.73
CA ARG A 371 -16.69 -1.98 39.47
C ARG A 371 -17.71 -3.03 39.03
N ALA A 372 -18.94 -2.96 39.51
CA ALA A 372 -20.00 -3.90 39.16
C ALA A 372 -20.56 -3.67 37.73
N LYS A 373 -20.32 -2.49 37.17
CA LYS A 373 -20.84 -2.06 35.86
C LYS A 373 -19.78 -1.99 34.78
N ALA A 374 -18.50 -1.95 35.15
CA ALA A 374 -17.39 -1.97 34.22
C ALA A 374 -17.39 -3.24 33.37
N TYR A 375 -17.04 -3.11 32.10
CA TYR A 375 -16.93 -4.22 31.16
C TYR A 375 -15.87 -5.24 31.59
N ASP A 376 -16.18 -6.53 31.40
CA ASP A 376 -15.23 -7.63 31.61
C ASP A 376 -14.44 -7.92 30.33
N GLY A 377 -13.53 -7.00 30.01
CA GLY A 377 -12.69 -7.05 28.82
C GLY A 377 -13.10 -6.02 27.77
N ALA A 378 -12.74 -6.29 26.51
CA ALA A 378 -13.08 -5.48 25.36
C ALA A 378 -13.52 -6.37 24.18
N ASN A 379 -14.42 -5.88 23.34
CA ASN A 379 -14.81 -6.47 22.05
C ASN A 379 -14.74 -5.38 20.96
N ASN A 380 -15.12 -5.70 19.73
CA ASN A 380 -15.08 -4.76 18.59
C ASN A 380 -16.32 -3.84 18.47
N LYS A 381 -17.12 -3.71 19.53
CA LYS A 381 -18.31 -2.86 19.57
C LYS A 381 -17.96 -1.37 19.64
#